data_AF-A0A373D7E6-F1
#
_entry.id   AF-A0A373D7E6-F1
#
_cell.length_a   1.000
_cell.length_b   1.000
_cell.length_c   1.000
_cell.angle_alpha   90.00
_cell.angle_beta   90.00
_cell.angle_gamma   90.00
#
_symmetry.space_group_name_H-M   'P 1'
#
loop_
_entity.id
_entity.type
_entity.pdbx_description
1 polymer ?
#
loop_
_entity_poly.entity_id
_entity_poly.type
_entity_poly.pdbx_seq_one_letter_code
_entity_poly.pdbx_strand_id
1 'polypeptide(L)'
;MNCRIIDIHTHIYPVALARRAMEVTGHENDDFKKLPIRENLLARMREAGVDLSVNLPVVSKPQNQGEVNRFAKETARKNIISFGGLHPDCENVIEELEKLKDMEMAGIKFHPPFQKVHLEDPKYEEMWRKINELGFPVLIHMGTARIVRLMIFTRRESEKS
;
A
#
# COMPACT_ATOMS: atom_id res chain seq x y z
N MET A 1 -4.98 -26.63 21.09
CA MET A 1 -3.95 -25.57 20.95
C MET A 1 -4.53 -24.52 20.02
N ASN A 2 -4.85 -23.31 20.53
CA ASN A 2 -5.19 -22.20 19.64
C ASN A 2 -3.86 -21.63 19.12
N CYS A 3 -3.54 -21.94 17.86
CA CYS A 3 -2.41 -21.32 17.17
C CYS A 3 -2.82 -19.91 16.77
N ARG A 4 -1.96 -18.92 17.02
CA ARG A 4 -2.20 -17.55 16.57
C ARG A 4 -1.88 -17.45 15.08
N ILE A 5 -2.83 -17.05 14.26
CA ILE A 5 -2.66 -16.86 12.81
C ILE A 5 -2.42 -15.39 12.52
N ILE A 6 -1.32 -15.09 11.84
CA ILE A 6 -0.96 -13.73 11.40
C ILE A 6 -0.90 -13.72 9.88
N ASP A 7 -1.74 -12.90 9.26
CA ASP A 7 -1.69 -12.62 7.82
C ASP A 7 -0.81 -11.39 7.57
N ILE A 8 0.36 -11.59 6.98
CA ILE A 8 1.35 -10.51 6.79
C ILE A 8 1.15 -9.71 5.51
N HIS A 9 0.15 -10.03 4.69
CA HIS A 9 -0.03 -9.39 3.38
C HIS A 9 -1.50 -9.11 3.08
N THR A 10 -1.99 -8.00 3.62
CA THR A 10 -3.32 -7.49 3.31
C THR A 10 -3.25 -6.09 2.74
N HIS A 11 -4.30 -5.68 2.02
CA HIS A 11 -4.44 -4.34 1.49
C HIS A 11 -5.78 -3.75 1.93
N ILE A 12 -5.76 -2.50 2.37
CA ILE A 12 -6.94 -1.72 2.69
C ILE A 12 -6.87 -0.40 1.94
N TYR A 13 -7.94 -0.08 1.22
CA TYR A 13 -8.13 1.16 0.48
C TYR A 13 -9.36 1.91 1.00
N PRO A 14 -9.39 3.25 0.85
CA PRO A 14 -10.63 4.01 0.99
C PRO A 14 -11.70 3.44 0.06
N VAL A 15 -12.98 3.44 0.50
CA VAL A 15 -14.09 2.87 -0.28
C VAL A 15 -14.14 3.44 -1.70
N ALA A 16 -13.91 4.75 -1.85
CA ALA A 16 -13.88 5.44 -3.14
C ALA A 16 -12.78 4.95 -4.09
N LEU A 17 -11.71 4.35 -3.57
CA LEU A 17 -10.57 3.83 -4.35
C LEU A 17 -10.55 2.30 -4.45
N ALA A 18 -11.29 1.60 -3.61
CA ALA A 18 -11.21 0.15 -3.48
C ALA A 18 -11.58 -0.59 -4.78
N ARG A 19 -12.59 -0.13 -5.52
CA ARG A 19 -12.95 -0.75 -6.81
C ARG A 19 -11.85 -0.57 -7.85
N ARG A 20 -11.26 0.62 -7.91
CA ARG A 20 -10.15 0.92 -8.82
C ARG A 20 -8.91 0.10 -8.48
N ALA A 21 -8.64 -0.15 -7.20
CA ALA A 21 -7.55 -1.03 -6.79
C ALA A 21 -7.73 -2.46 -7.32
N MET A 22 -8.98 -2.94 -7.45
CA MET A 22 -9.28 -4.28 -7.95
C MET A 22 -9.11 -4.44 -9.47
N GLU A 23 -9.18 -3.35 -10.25
CA GLU A 23 -8.92 -3.37 -11.71
C GLU A 23 -7.50 -3.88 -12.03
N VAL A 24 -6.56 -3.52 -11.14
CA VAL A 24 -5.14 -3.91 -11.23
C VAL A 24 -4.96 -5.43 -11.19
N THR A 25 -5.87 -6.13 -10.51
CA THR A 25 -5.92 -7.59 -10.40
C THR A 25 -7.00 -8.23 -11.30
N GLY A 26 -7.78 -7.46 -12.05
CA GLY A 26 -8.88 -7.96 -12.89
C GLY A 26 -10.12 -8.44 -12.12
N HIS A 27 -10.35 -7.87 -10.93
CA HIS A 27 -11.44 -8.22 -10.02
C HIS A 27 -12.38 -7.03 -9.75
N GLU A 28 -12.45 -6.06 -10.66
CA GLU A 28 -13.26 -4.85 -10.50
C GLU A 28 -14.78 -5.10 -10.46
N ASN A 29 -15.20 -6.25 -11.01
CA ASN A 29 -16.58 -6.72 -11.06
C ASN A 29 -16.95 -7.66 -9.90
N ASP A 30 -15.99 -7.96 -9.02
CA ASP A 30 -16.26 -8.76 -7.83
C ASP A 30 -17.25 -8.04 -6.90
N ASP A 31 -18.01 -8.84 -6.15
CA ASP A 31 -18.98 -8.35 -5.18
C ASP A 31 -18.38 -7.36 -4.18
N PHE A 32 -19.19 -6.42 -3.71
CA PHE A 32 -18.75 -5.42 -2.72
C PHE A 32 -18.06 -6.05 -1.50
N LYS A 33 -18.51 -7.23 -1.05
CA LYS A 33 -17.95 -7.99 0.08
C LYS A 33 -16.49 -8.44 -0.13
N LYS A 34 -16.02 -8.43 -1.37
CA LYS A 34 -14.64 -8.77 -1.75
C LYS A 34 -13.74 -7.55 -1.94
N LEU A 35 -14.30 -6.33 -1.87
CA LEU A 35 -13.48 -5.13 -1.99
C LEU A 35 -12.48 -5.03 -0.82
N PRO A 36 -11.27 -4.53 -1.07
CA PRO A 36 -10.20 -4.40 -0.07
C PRO A 36 -10.45 -3.18 0.83
N ILE A 37 -11.54 -3.21 1.59
CA ILE A 37 -11.89 -2.20 2.61
C ILE A 37 -11.80 -2.84 4.00
N ARG A 38 -11.61 -2.00 5.03
CA ARG A 38 -11.37 -2.45 6.41
C ARG A 38 -12.47 -3.37 6.92
N GLU A 39 -13.73 -3.02 6.68
CA GLU A 39 -14.90 -3.75 7.18
C GLU A 39 -14.96 -5.17 6.61
N ASN A 40 -14.63 -5.32 5.32
CA ASN A 40 -14.56 -6.61 4.66
C ASN A 40 -13.37 -7.44 5.16
N LEU A 41 -12.20 -6.82 5.34
CA LEU A 41 -11.04 -7.53 5.90
C LEU A 41 -11.35 -8.08 7.29
N LEU A 42 -11.95 -7.27 8.17
CA LEU A 42 -12.35 -7.71 9.51
C LEU A 42 -13.34 -8.87 9.48
N ALA A 43 -14.28 -8.89 8.52
CA ALA A 43 -15.19 -10.02 8.35
C ALA A 43 -14.44 -11.29 7.93
N ARG A 44 -13.54 -11.19 6.95
CA ARG A 44 -12.71 -12.31 6.46
C ARG A 44 -11.78 -12.85 7.54
N MET A 45 -11.17 -11.97 8.34
CA MET A 45 -10.34 -12.37 9.47
C MET A 45 -11.11 -13.23 10.47
N ARG A 46 -12.35 -12.84 10.82
CA ARG A 46 -13.21 -13.61 11.73
C ARG A 46 -13.57 -14.97 11.15
N GLU A 47 -13.94 -15.01 9.88
CA GLU A 47 -14.32 -16.25 9.18
C GLU A 47 -13.14 -17.23 9.06
N ALA A 48 -11.95 -16.71 8.76
CA ALA A 48 -10.74 -17.51 8.58
C ALA A 48 -9.96 -17.81 9.87
N GLY A 49 -10.38 -17.26 11.02
CA GLY A 49 -9.66 -17.40 12.28
C GLY A 49 -8.30 -16.68 12.30
N VAL A 50 -8.15 -15.57 11.57
CA VAL A 50 -6.94 -14.74 11.55
C VAL A 50 -6.97 -13.76 12.73
N ASP A 51 -5.96 -13.83 13.60
CA ASP A 51 -5.88 -13.01 14.82
C ASP A 51 -5.30 -11.62 14.57
N LEU A 52 -4.42 -11.48 13.58
CA LEU A 52 -3.76 -10.23 13.23
C LEU A 52 -3.50 -10.17 11.73
N SER A 53 -3.83 -9.03 11.12
CA SER A 53 -3.45 -8.73 9.74
C SER A 53 -2.49 -7.55 9.67
N VAL A 54 -1.55 -7.61 8.73
CA VAL A 54 -0.65 -6.51 8.39
C VAL A 54 -1.15 -5.85 7.11
N ASN A 55 -1.57 -4.60 7.22
CA ASN A 55 -1.94 -3.77 6.09
C ASN A 55 -0.66 -3.25 5.41
N LEU A 56 -0.60 -3.44 4.09
CA LEU A 56 0.50 -3.02 3.24
C LEU A 56 0.04 -1.94 2.26
N PRO A 57 0.08 -0.65 2.65
CA PRO A 57 -0.31 0.43 1.76
C PRO A 57 0.56 0.48 0.50
N VAL A 58 -0.04 0.94 -0.60
CA VAL A 58 0.63 1.02 -1.91
C VAL A 58 0.86 2.48 -2.27
N VAL A 59 2.12 2.90 -2.26
CA VAL A 59 2.56 4.23 -2.69
C VAL A 59 3.24 4.10 -4.06
N SER A 60 2.49 4.39 -5.13
CA SER A 60 2.98 4.35 -6.52
C SER A 60 3.55 5.68 -7.02
N LYS A 61 3.32 6.78 -6.28
CA LYS A 61 3.84 8.11 -6.58
C LYS A 61 4.31 8.79 -5.29
N PRO A 62 5.44 9.53 -5.29
CA PRO A 62 5.93 10.25 -4.12
C PRO A 62 4.89 11.15 -3.46
N GLN A 63 4.12 11.89 -4.25
CA GLN A 63 3.19 12.92 -3.77
C GLN A 63 2.03 12.35 -2.94
N ASN A 64 1.73 11.06 -3.07
CA ASN A 64 0.57 10.46 -2.42
C ASN A 64 0.90 9.85 -1.06
N GLN A 65 2.18 9.71 -0.69
CA GLN A 65 2.59 8.91 0.46
C GLN A 65 2.03 9.44 1.79
N GLY A 66 1.97 10.76 1.97
CA GLY A 66 1.43 11.36 3.19
C GLY A 66 -0.05 11.02 3.42
N GLU A 67 -0.89 11.12 2.38
CA GLU A 67 -2.31 10.76 2.47
C GLU A 67 -2.49 9.25 2.68
N VAL A 68 -1.74 8.43 1.93
CA VAL A 68 -1.80 6.97 2.04
C VAL A 68 -1.42 6.50 3.45
N ASN A 69 -0.35 7.04 4.03
CA ASN A 69 0.12 6.66 5.36
C ASN A 69 -0.80 7.17 6.47
N ARG A 70 -1.37 8.38 6.31
CA ARG A 70 -2.40 8.88 7.23
C ARG A 70 -3.61 7.95 7.27
N PHE A 71 -4.15 7.59 6.11
CA PHE A 71 -5.26 6.65 6.02
C PHE A 71 -4.91 5.28 6.61
N ALA A 72 -3.68 4.79 6.39
CA ALA A 72 -3.20 3.55 6.95
C ALA A 72 -3.17 3.57 8.50
N LYS A 73 -2.71 4.68 9.10
CA LYS A 73 -2.73 4.86 10.57
C LYS A 73 -4.16 4.94 11.11
N GLU A 74 -5.06 5.67 10.44
CA GLU A 74 -6.48 5.77 10.82
C GLU A 74 -7.22 4.42 10.70
N THR A 75 -6.75 3.56 9.82
CA THR A 75 -7.31 2.22 9.58
C THR A 75 -6.83 1.19 10.60
N ALA A 76 -5.67 1.40 11.23
CA ALA A 76 -5.10 0.47 12.19
C ALA A 76 -6.03 0.19 13.38
N ARG A 77 -6.02 -1.05 13.86
CA ARG A 77 -6.84 -1.55 14.98
C ARG A 77 -6.01 -2.51 15.82
N LYS A 78 -6.55 -2.96 16.95
CA LYS A 78 -5.88 -3.96 17.82
C LYS A 78 -5.45 -5.22 17.05
N ASN A 79 -6.21 -5.64 16.05
CA ASN A 79 -5.96 -6.81 15.20
C ASN A 79 -5.53 -6.44 13.77
N ILE A 80 -5.27 -5.16 13.47
CA ILE A 80 -4.77 -4.72 12.16
C ILE A 80 -3.64 -3.72 12.41
N ILE A 81 -2.41 -4.12 12.15
CA ILE A 81 -1.26 -3.20 12.15
C ILE A 81 -0.98 -2.79 10.71
N SER A 82 -0.28 -1.68 10.51
CA SER A 82 0.09 -1.22 9.17
C SER A 82 1.58 -1.01 9.05
N PHE A 83 2.13 -1.38 7.90
CA PHE A 83 3.40 -0.85 7.44
C PHE A 83 3.17 0.55 6.87
N GLY A 84 4.24 1.34 6.81
CA GLY A 84 4.30 2.59 6.07
C GLY A 84 4.69 2.33 4.62
N GLY A 85 4.02 3.00 3.69
CA GLY A 85 4.46 3.04 2.30
C GLY A 85 5.46 4.17 2.10
N LEU A 86 6.55 3.90 1.40
CA LEU A 86 7.58 4.89 1.08
C LEU A 86 7.89 4.83 -0.41
N HIS A 87 7.92 5.98 -1.09
CA HIS A 87 8.48 6.05 -2.44
C HIS A 87 9.97 6.43 -2.36
N PRO A 88 10.91 5.62 -2.88
CA PRO A 88 12.34 5.92 -2.79
C PRO A 88 12.74 7.26 -3.42
N ASP A 89 12.13 7.62 -4.55
CA ASP A 89 12.39 8.90 -5.24
C ASP A 89 11.59 10.11 -4.68
N CYS A 90 11.20 10.11 -3.40
CA CYS A 90 10.66 11.34 -2.79
C CYS A 90 11.80 12.27 -2.36
N GLU A 91 11.58 13.59 -2.45
CA GLU A 91 12.62 14.61 -2.21
C GLU A 91 13.25 14.49 -0.81
N ASN A 92 12.44 14.18 0.21
CA ASN A 92 12.85 14.14 1.62
C ASN A 92 12.73 12.73 2.22
N VAL A 93 13.31 11.71 1.57
CA VAL A 93 13.14 10.30 1.98
C VAL A 93 13.48 10.02 3.46
N ILE A 94 14.48 10.71 4.01
CA ILE A 94 14.92 10.57 5.40
C ILE A 94 13.87 11.12 6.37
N GLU A 95 13.35 12.32 6.11
CA GLU A 95 12.29 12.95 6.90
C GLU A 95 11.01 12.09 6.88
N GLU A 96 10.72 11.49 5.73
CA GLU A 96 9.53 10.63 5.56
C GLU A 96 9.68 9.32 6.33
N LEU A 97 10.87 8.74 6.41
CA LEU A 97 11.15 7.61 7.29
C LEU A 97 10.97 7.95 8.77
N GLU A 98 11.39 9.13 9.21
CA GLU A 98 11.20 9.59 10.59
C GLU A 98 9.71 9.80 10.90
N LYS A 99 8.96 10.42 9.99
CA LYS A 99 7.49 10.54 10.11
C LYS A 99 6.81 9.18 10.26
N LEU A 100 7.24 8.17 9.49
CA LEU A 100 6.69 6.82 9.61
C LEU A 100 6.99 6.18 10.98
N LYS A 101 8.14 6.55 11.59
CA LYS A 101 8.51 6.09 12.94
C LYS A 101 7.65 6.77 14.00
N ASP A 102 7.44 8.08 13.87
CA ASP A 102 6.56 8.86 14.75
C ASP A 102 5.10 8.41 14.64
N MET A 103 4.67 7.98 13.45
CA MET A 103 3.38 7.33 13.23
C MET A 103 3.30 5.90 13.80
N GLU A 104 4.37 5.36 14.37
CA GLU A 104 4.46 3.99 14.90
C GLU A 104 4.07 2.93 13.86
N MET A 105 4.46 3.15 12.60
CA MET A 105 4.26 2.13 11.57
C MET A 105 5.09 0.89 11.91
N ALA A 106 4.56 -0.30 11.61
CA ALA A 106 5.19 -1.56 12.00
C ALA A 106 6.39 -1.94 11.10
N GLY A 107 6.60 -1.25 9.98
CA GLY A 107 7.63 -1.55 8.98
C GLY A 107 7.50 -0.69 7.74
N ILE A 108 8.37 -0.92 6.74
CA ILE A 108 8.35 -0.22 5.45
C ILE A 108 7.94 -1.18 4.33
N LYS A 109 7.04 -0.72 3.46
CA LYS A 109 6.54 -1.45 2.31
C LYS A 109 7.02 -0.82 1.00
N PHE A 110 7.66 -1.64 0.17
CA PHE A 110 8.01 -1.29 -1.21
C PHE A 110 7.25 -2.15 -2.22
N HIS A 111 6.93 -1.56 -3.37
CA HIS A 111 6.38 -2.28 -4.52
C HIS A 111 7.12 -1.82 -5.80
N PRO A 112 8.35 -2.30 -6.04
CA PRO A 112 9.21 -1.77 -7.10
C PRO A 112 8.56 -1.73 -8.49
N PRO A 113 7.77 -2.74 -8.94
CA PRO A 113 7.05 -2.65 -10.22
C PRO A 113 6.07 -1.47 -10.35
N PHE A 114 5.42 -1.06 -9.26
CA PHE A 114 4.47 0.07 -9.27
C PHE A 114 5.19 1.41 -9.07
N GLN A 115 6.29 1.38 -8.32
CA GLN A 115 7.13 2.55 -8.04
C GLN A 115 8.10 2.85 -9.19
N LYS A 116 8.35 1.86 -10.06
CA LYS A 116 9.30 1.93 -11.19
C LYS A 116 10.72 2.25 -10.72
N VAL A 117 11.15 1.56 -9.66
CA VAL A 117 12.46 1.74 -9.03
C VAL A 117 13.25 0.44 -9.03
N HIS A 118 14.57 0.57 -9.05
CA HIS A 118 15.55 -0.50 -8.84
C HIS A 118 16.16 -0.30 -7.46
N LEU A 119 15.65 -1.00 -6.46
CA LEU A 119 16.01 -0.77 -5.05
C LEU A 119 17.49 -1.06 -4.73
N GLU A 120 18.17 -1.77 -5.63
CA GLU A 120 19.60 -2.04 -5.63
C GLU A 120 20.47 -0.87 -6.12
N ASP A 121 19.87 0.18 -6.68
CA ASP A 121 20.60 1.37 -7.15
C ASP A 121 21.36 2.03 -5.98
N PRO A 122 22.69 2.26 -6.11
CA PRO A 122 23.49 2.91 -5.07
C PRO A 122 22.94 4.25 -4.57
N LYS A 123 22.14 4.97 -5.38
CA LYS A 123 21.50 6.23 -4.94
C LYS A 123 20.59 6.06 -3.72
N TYR A 124 20.12 4.84 -3.43
CA TYR A 124 19.27 4.56 -2.28
C TYR A 124 20.04 4.08 -1.04
N GLU A 125 21.37 4.10 -1.04
CA GLU A 125 22.18 3.62 0.09
C GLU A 125 21.84 4.36 1.40
N GLU A 126 21.67 5.67 1.35
CA GLU A 126 21.33 6.48 2.53
C GLU A 126 19.94 6.12 3.10
N MET A 127 18.95 5.89 2.22
CA MET A 127 17.63 5.40 2.60
C MET A 127 17.73 4.07 3.34
N TRP A 128 18.51 3.12 2.81
CA TRP A 128 18.71 1.81 3.46
C TRP A 128 19.42 1.93 4.81
N ARG A 129 20.44 2.79 4.91
CA ARG A 129 21.12 3.08 6.18
C ARG A 129 20.14 3.62 7.22
N LYS A 130 19.28 4.58 6.84
CA LYS A 130 18.28 5.15 7.75
C LYS A 130 17.20 4.15 8.15
N ILE A 131 16.71 3.33 7.22
CA ILE A 131 15.76 2.24 7.52
C ILE A 131 16.33 1.31 8.60
N ASN A 132 17.61 0.95 8.45
CA ASN A 132 18.30 0.08 9.40
C ASN A 132 18.53 0.77 10.76
N GLU A 133 18.95 2.05 10.77
CA GLU A 133 19.10 2.86 11.99
C GLU A 133 17.78 2.94 12.78
N LEU A 134 16.66 3.17 12.09
CA LEU A 134 15.33 3.23 12.70
C LEU A 134 14.77 1.85 13.09
N GLY A 135 15.44 0.76 12.71
CA GLY A 135 15.07 -0.62 13.05
C GLY A 135 13.77 -1.08 12.39
N PHE A 136 13.46 -0.59 11.19
CA PHE A 136 12.26 -1.01 10.48
C PHE A 136 12.43 -2.37 9.80
N PRO A 137 11.52 -3.34 10.00
CA PRO A 137 11.39 -4.46 9.10
C PRO A 137 10.89 -3.96 7.73
N VAL A 138 11.29 -4.64 6.66
CA VAL A 138 10.97 -4.25 5.29
C VAL A 138 10.28 -5.39 4.56
N LEU A 139 9.18 -5.07 3.88
CA LEU A 139 8.51 -5.99 2.97
C LEU A 139 8.58 -5.45 1.55
N ILE A 140 9.17 -6.23 0.65
CA ILE A 140 9.26 -5.92 -0.78
C ILE A 140 8.28 -6.84 -1.53
N HIS A 141 7.24 -6.25 -2.11
CA HIS A 141 6.31 -6.99 -2.95
C HIS A 141 6.84 -6.99 -4.39
N MET A 142 7.20 -8.19 -4.85
CA MET A 142 7.59 -8.47 -6.23
C MET A 142 6.43 -9.19 -6.93
N GLY A 143 5.85 -8.55 -7.93
CA GLY A 143 4.71 -9.08 -8.66
C GLY A 143 4.24 -8.10 -9.73
N THR A 144 3.85 -8.62 -10.89
CA THR A 144 3.29 -7.83 -11.98
C THR A 144 1.80 -7.69 -11.76
N ALA A 145 1.25 -6.50 -11.98
CA ALA A 145 -0.18 -6.32 -12.07
C ALA A 145 -0.56 -5.67 -13.39
N ARG A 146 -1.85 -5.74 -13.75
CA ARG A 146 -2.32 -5.20 -15.02
C ARG A 146 -2.01 -3.70 -15.07
N ILE A 147 -1.32 -3.27 -16.13
CA ILE A 147 -1.18 -1.86 -16.45
C ILE A 147 -2.53 -1.43 -17.02
N VAL A 148 -3.42 -0.93 -16.16
CA VAL A 148 -4.64 -0.26 -16.60
C VAL A 148 -4.23 1.11 -17.14
N ARG A 149 -4.08 1.21 -18.47
CA ARG A 149 -3.79 2.48 -19.13
C ARG A 149 -5.00 3.38 -18.95
N LEU A 150 -4.81 4.50 -18.26
CA LEU A 150 -5.81 5.56 -18.17
C LEU A 150 -6.13 6.04 -19.60
N MET A 151 -7.25 5.60 -20.17
CA MET A 151 -7.86 6.33 -21.28
C MET A 151 -8.42 7.61 -20.66
N ILE A 152 -7.58 8.64 -20.57
CA ILE A 152 -8.06 10.01 -20.46
C ILE A 152 -8.80 10.27 -21.76
N PHE A 153 -10.12 10.38 -21.67
CA PHE A 153 -10.98 10.78 -22.76
C PHE A 153 -10.59 12.21 -23.16
N THR A 154 -9.63 12.36 -24.07
CA THR A 154 -9.55 13.59 -24.86
C THR A 154 -10.74 13.54 -25.79
N ARG A 155 -11.84 14.18 -25.38
CA ARG A 155 -12.87 14.60 -26.34
C ARG A 155 -12.15 15.47 -27.38
N ARG A 156 -11.84 14.87 -28.53
CA ARG A 156 -11.67 15.64 -29.76
C ARG A 156 -13.03 16.26 -30.03
N GLU A 157 -13.16 17.56 -29.82
CA GLU A 157 -14.11 18.32 -30.62
C GLU A 157 -13.61 18.27 -32.07
N SER A 158 -14.20 17.35 -32.82
CA SER A 158 -14.20 17.38 -34.28
C SER A 158 -15.60 16.98 -34.69
N GLU A 159 -16.52 17.95 -34.70
CA GLU A 159 -17.74 17.96 -35.49
C GLU A 159 -18.56 19.20 -35.11
N LYS A 160 -18.29 20.32 -35.79
CA LYS A 160 -19.35 21.18 -36.30
C LYS A 160 -18.91 21.68 -37.68
N SER A 161 -19.76 21.35 -38.65
CA SER A 161 -19.81 21.92 -40.00
C SER A 161 -19.90 23.44 -39.98
#